data_AF-A0A7C2YLN2-F1
#
_entry.id   AF-A0A7C2YLN2-F1
#
_cell.length_a   1.000
_cell.length_b   1.000
_cell.length_c   1.000
_cell.angle_alpha   90.00
_cell.angle_beta   90.00
_cell.angle_gamma   90.00
#
_symmetry.space_group_name_H-M   'P 1'
#
loop_
_entity.id
_entity.type
_entity.pdbx_description
1 polymer ?
#
loop_
_entity_poly.entity_id
_entity_poly.type
_entity_poly.pdbx_seq_one_letter_code
_entity_poly.pdbx_strand_id
1 'polypeptide(L)'
;MQIDWQRTINEILANKLSCPRCGALADEVYIGYLRSPEAAHWAPLCEGCNKEEYCDARKLVTLCEECARAVRLRGRKVDQYGMMVALLEECRRQLEESLDYLSEYWREDLDIEPEEMDKRLEEVDPDLFQEEDAWRRYLEEQYLKLHRWFRQHGYRIPNPGWRSEYVEEVVALGYSTLLGD
;
A
#
# COMPACT_ATOMS: atom_id res chain seq x y z
N MET A 1 -20.73 -37.20 17.87
CA MET A 1 -20.13 -35.85 17.78
C MET A 1 -19.39 -35.80 16.45
N GLN A 2 -19.95 -35.09 15.47
CA GLN A 2 -19.40 -35.02 14.11
C GLN A 2 -18.53 -33.77 14.06
N ILE A 3 -17.22 -33.95 13.90
CA ILE A 3 -16.27 -32.83 13.81
C ILE A 3 -16.48 -32.17 12.45
N ASP A 4 -16.82 -30.88 12.47
CA ASP A 4 -16.92 -30.06 11.27
C ASP A 4 -15.51 -29.70 10.81
N TRP A 5 -14.96 -30.56 9.96
CA TRP A 5 -13.61 -30.42 9.44
C TRP A 5 -13.41 -29.13 8.64
N GLN A 6 -14.43 -28.60 7.97
CA GLN A 6 -14.32 -27.35 7.23
C GLN A 6 -14.19 -26.16 8.18
N ARG A 7 -14.99 -26.13 9.24
CA ARG A 7 -14.87 -25.15 10.30
C ARG A 7 -13.51 -25.24 11.01
N THR A 8 -13.07 -26.45 11.36
CA THR A 8 -11.76 -26.66 12.01
C THR A 8 -10.59 -26.28 11.09
N ILE A 9 -10.66 -26.59 9.79
CA ILE A 9 -9.65 -26.16 8.81
C ILE A 9 -9.63 -24.64 8.69
N ASN A 10 -10.79 -23.98 8.58
CA ASN A 10 -10.86 -22.52 8.53
C ASN A 10 -10.32 -21.87 9.82
N GLU A 11 -10.60 -22.45 10.99
CA GLU A 11 -10.05 -21.99 12.28
C GLU A 11 -8.53 -22.19 12.36
N ILE A 12 -7.98 -23.28 11.81
CA ILE A 12 -6.53 -23.55 11.76
C ILE A 12 -5.83 -22.60 10.76
N LEU A 13 -6.48 -22.28 9.64
CA LEU A 13 -5.92 -21.47 8.57
C LEU A 13 -6.14 -19.96 8.75
N ALA A 14 -7.13 -19.55 9.57
CA ALA A 14 -7.52 -18.15 9.75
C ALA A 14 -6.37 -17.22 10.20
N ASN A 15 -5.37 -17.79 10.90
CA ASN A 15 -4.24 -17.04 11.44
C ASN A 15 -2.93 -17.31 10.67
N LYS A 16 -2.98 -18.07 9.58
CA LYS A 16 -1.80 -18.34 8.75
C LYS A 16 -1.67 -17.28 7.66
N LEU A 17 -0.44 -16.84 7.46
CA LEU A 17 -0.05 -15.93 6.39
C LEU A 17 0.41 -16.73 5.18
N SER A 18 -0.10 -16.37 3.99
CA SER A 18 0.36 -16.96 2.74
C SER A 18 1.51 -16.16 2.15
N CYS A 19 2.58 -16.85 1.76
CA CYS A 19 3.69 -16.25 1.03
C CYS A 19 3.24 -15.96 -0.42
N PRO A 20 3.24 -14.71 -0.90
CA PRO A 20 2.83 -14.37 -2.26
C PRO A 20 3.74 -14.99 -3.33
N ARG A 21 5.00 -15.32 -3.00
CA ARG A 21 5.92 -15.94 -3.95
C ARG A 21 5.72 -17.44 -4.16
N CYS A 22 5.41 -18.19 -3.12
CA CYS A 22 5.36 -19.66 -3.19
C CYS A 22 4.07 -20.30 -2.65
N GLY A 23 3.15 -19.52 -2.11
CA GLY A 23 1.90 -19.98 -1.51
C GLY A 23 2.05 -20.69 -0.16
N ALA A 24 3.27 -20.79 0.39
CA ALA A 24 3.51 -21.43 1.67
C ALA A 24 2.80 -20.68 2.80
N LEU A 25 2.16 -21.42 3.70
CA LEU A 25 1.50 -20.89 4.88
C LEU A 25 2.46 -20.87 6.06
N ALA A 26 2.54 -19.73 6.76
CA ALA A 26 3.39 -19.55 7.93
C ALA A 26 2.68 -18.74 9.02
N ASP A 27 3.06 -18.93 10.29
CA ASP A 27 2.59 -18.07 11.39
C ASP A 27 3.23 -16.67 11.34
N GLU A 28 4.43 -16.60 10.77
CA GLU A 28 5.23 -15.39 10.67
C GLU A 28 5.81 -15.27 9.26
N VAL A 29 5.93 -14.04 8.78
CA VAL A 29 6.55 -13.71 7.50
C VAL A 29 7.66 -12.69 7.71
N TYR A 30 8.58 -12.61 6.77
CA TYR A 30 9.52 -11.50 6.66
C TYR A 30 8.88 -10.37 5.88
N ILE A 31 8.99 -9.16 6.43
CA ILE A 31 8.54 -7.92 5.81
C ILE A 31 9.72 -6.98 5.63
N GLY A 32 9.88 -6.42 4.43
CA GLY A 32 10.97 -5.52 4.12
C GLY A 32 10.87 -4.95 2.71
N TYR A 33 11.83 -4.10 2.35
CA TYR A 33 11.83 -3.41 1.06
C TYR A 33 12.76 -4.08 0.05
N LEU A 34 12.31 -4.21 -1.19
CA LEU A 34 13.11 -4.60 -2.35
C LEU A 34 12.96 -3.56 -3.46
N ARG A 35 13.99 -3.46 -4.31
CA ARG A 35 13.97 -2.63 -5.54
C ARG A 35 14.00 -3.45 -6.82
N SER A 36 14.01 -4.78 -6.72
CA SER A 36 13.96 -5.64 -7.90
C SER A 36 12.59 -5.48 -8.57
N PRO A 37 12.48 -5.42 -9.91
CA PRO A 37 11.19 -5.32 -10.61
C PRO A 37 10.20 -6.42 -10.21
N GLU A 38 10.70 -7.65 -10.02
CA GLU A 38 9.93 -8.81 -9.55
C GLU A 38 9.23 -8.58 -8.19
N ALA A 39 9.71 -7.62 -7.39
CA ALA A 39 9.15 -7.34 -6.06
C ALA A 39 7.70 -6.83 -6.12
N ALA A 40 7.27 -6.23 -7.24
CA ALA A 40 5.88 -5.80 -7.43
C ALA A 40 4.90 -6.97 -7.24
N HIS A 41 5.24 -8.16 -7.77
CA HIS A 41 4.45 -9.38 -7.66
C HIS A 41 4.31 -9.93 -6.23
N TRP A 42 5.15 -9.46 -5.30
CA TRP A 42 5.15 -9.89 -3.90
C TRP A 42 4.79 -8.76 -2.94
N ALA A 43 4.44 -7.59 -3.47
CA ALA A 43 4.09 -6.39 -2.71
C ALA A 43 2.55 -6.27 -2.65
N PRO A 44 1.93 -6.48 -1.47
CA PRO A 44 0.46 -6.55 -1.37
C PRO A 44 -0.29 -5.28 -1.80
N LEU A 45 0.37 -4.13 -1.76
CA LEU A 45 -0.21 -2.85 -2.18
C LEU A 45 0.01 -2.54 -3.66
N CYS A 46 0.80 -3.33 -4.40
CA CYS A 46 1.11 -3.05 -5.81
C CYS A 46 0.14 -3.68 -6.81
N GLU A 47 -0.83 -4.50 -6.39
CA GLU A 47 -1.77 -5.17 -7.31
C GLU A 47 -2.58 -4.22 -8.20
N GLY A 48 -2.72 -2.94 -7.81
CA GLY A 48 -3.40 -1.91 -8.61
C GLY A 48 -2.47 -0.97 -9.37
N CYS A 49 -1.15 -1.20 -9.36
CA CYS A 49 -0.18 -0.29 -9.95
C CYS A 49 0.01 -0.61 -11.43
N ASN A 50 -0.26 0.34 -12.34
CA ASN A 50 -0.08 0.12 -13.78
C ASN A 50 1.38 0.21 -14.25
N LYS A 51 2.30 0.68 -13.39
CA LYS A 51 3.71 0.94 -13.70
C LYS A 51 4.65 -0.23 -13.28
N GLU A 52 4.14 -1.45 -13.09
CA GLU A 52 4.89 -2.57 -12.45
C GLU A 52 6.30 -2.81 -13.03
N GLU A 53 6.47 -2.70 -14.35
CA GLU A 53 7.75 -2.96 -15.04
C GLU A 53 8.70 -1.76 -15.11
N TYR A 54 8.20 -0.54 -14.84
CA TYR A 54 8.96 0.72 -14.95
C TYR A 54 9.03 1.49 -13.62
N CYS A 55 8.69 0.86 -12.51
CA CYS A 55 8.69 1.49 -11.20
C CYS A 55 9.98 1.18 -10.42
N ASP A 56 10.92 2.14 -10.40
CA ASP A 56 12.16 2.06 -9.62
C ASP A 56 11.96 2.25 -8.10
N ALA A 57 10.72 2.51 -7.67
CA ALA A 57 10.38 2.68 -6.27
C ALA A 57 10.59 1.38 -5.50
N ARG A 58 11.13 1.50 -4.28
CA ARG A 58 11.21 0.36 -3.35
C ARG A 58 9.79 -0.14 -3.04
N LYS A 59 9.60 -1.45 -3.05
CA LYS A 59 8.33 -2.11 -2.76
C LYS A 59 8.40 -2.82 -1.42
N LEU A 60 7.41 -2.60 -0.55
CA LEU A 60 7.26 -3.36 0.69
C LEU A 60 6.72 -4.76 0.35
N VAL A 61 7.55 -5.78 0.52
CA VAL A 61 7.21 -7.17 0.23
C VAL A 61 6.99 -7.97 1.50
N THR A 62 6.14 -8.99 1.41
CA THR A 62 5.93 -9.99 2.46
C THR A 62 6.31 -11.36 1.92
N LEU A 63 7.20 -12.09 2.59
CA LEU A 63 7.69 -13.39 2.12
C LEU A 63 7.87 -14.38 3.27
N CYS A 64 7.69 -15.69 3.02
CA CYS A 64 8.14 -16.70 3.98
C CYS A 64 9.67 -16.66 4.13
N GLU A 65 10.19 -17.29 5.19
CA GLU A 65 11.62 -17.31 5.51
C GLU A 65 12.50 -17.80 4.36
N GLU A 66 12.11 -18.89 3.71
CA GLU A 66 12.87 -19.47 2.58
C GLU A 66 12.93 -18.50 1.39
N CYS A 67 11.79 -17.91 1.04
CA CYS A 67 11.70 -16.95 -0.07
C CYS A 67 12.47 -15.67 0.24
N ALA A 68 12.36 -15.15 1.47
CA ALA A 68 13.09 -13.99 1.94
C ALA A 68 14.60 -14.21 1.88
N ARG A 69 15.09 -15.38 2.30
CA ARG A 69 16.50 -15.73 2.22
C ARG A 69 16.97 -15.83 0.76
N ALA A 70 16.18 -16.45 -0.11
CA ALA A 70 16.53 -16.63 -1.52
C ALA A 70 16.71 -15.29 -2.25
N VAL A 71 15.91 -14.27 -1.93
CA VAL A 71 16.04 -12.92 -2.52
C VAL A 71 16.90 -11.98 -1.68
N ARG A 72 17.51 -12.46 -0.60
CA ARG A 72 18.31 -11.67 0.36
C ARG A 72 17.54 -10.47 0.92
N LEU A 73 16.24 -10.66 1.20
CA LEU A 73 15.38 -9.65 1.78
C LEU A 73 15.93 -9.20 3.13
N ARG A 74 16.27 -7.91 3.23
CA ARG A 74 16.60 -7.26 4.51
C ARG A 74 15.32 -6.82 5.19
N GLY A 75 14.62 -7.80 5.75
CA GLY A 75 13.35 -7.61 6.44
C GLY A 75 13.41 -7.96 7.92
N ARG A 76 12.32 -7.67 8.63
CA ARG A 76 12.07 -8.16 9.98
C ARG A 76 11.02 -9.26 9.94
N LYS A 77 11.10 -10.22 10.86
CA LYS A 77 10.09 -11.26 11.03
C LYS A 77 8.92 -10.68 11.83
N VAL A 78 7.70 -10.88 11.35
CA VAL A 78 6.46 -10.37 11.96
C VAL A 78 5.35 -11.41 11.88
N ASP A 79 4.45 -11.37 12.85
CA ASP A 79 3.18 -12.07 12.80
C ASP A 79 2.16 -11.31 11.94
N GLN A 80 0.92 -11.82 11.87
CA GLN A 80 -0.15 -11.19 11.09
C GLN A 80 -0.41 -9.74 11.53
N TYR A 81 -0.43 -9.46 12.84
CA TYR A 81 -0.64 -8.11 13.32
C TYR A 81 0.48 -7.16 12.89
N GLY A 82 1.75 -7.55 13.08
CA GLY A 82 2.90 -6.74 12.68
C GLY A 82 2.98 -6.53 11.16
N MET A 83 2.54 -7.51 10.36
CA MET A 83 2.39 -7.36 8.91
C MET A 83 1.33 -6.30 8.58
N MET A 84 0.14 -6.37 9.19
CA MET A 84 -0.94 -5.42 8.92
C MET A 84 -0.62 -3.99 9.36
N VAL A 85 0.14 -3.82 10.44
CA VAL A 85 0.67 -2.49 10.86
C VAL A 85 1.59 -1.93 9.80
N ALA A 86 2.55 -2.73 9.31
CA ALA A 86 3.48 -2.27 8.28
C ALA A 86 2.79 -1.96 6.94
N LEU A 87 1.77 -2.73 6.56
CA LEU A 87 0.96 -2.44 5.37
C LEU A 87 0.17 -1.14 5.53
N LEU A 88 -0.35 -0.85 6.73
CA LEU A 88 -1.03 0.42 7.01
C LEU A 88 -0.06 1.61 6.91
N GLU A 89 1.12 1.50 7.53
CA GLU A 89 2.16 2.54 7.45
C GLU A 89 2.61 2.79 6.01
N GLU A 90 2.79 1.72 5.23
CA GLU A 90 3.16 1.84 3.83
C GLU A 90 2.05 2.45 2.96
N CYS A 91 0.80 2.06 3.19
CA CYS A 91 -0.34 2.64 2.49
C CYS A 91 -0.44 4.14 2.76
N ARG A 92 -0.20 4.58 4.00
CA ARG A 92 -0.17 5.99 4.38
C ARG A 92 0.96 6.74 3.68
N ARG A 93 2.17 6.19 3.72
CA ARG A 93 3.34 6.77 3.04
C ARG A 93 3.08 6.96 1.54
N GLN A 94 2.48 5.96 0.89
CA GLN A 94 2.18 6.07 -0.55
C GLN A 94 1.07 7.08 -0.85
N LEU A 95 0.10 7.26 0.06
CA LEU A 95 -0.92 8.31 -0.06
C LEU A 95 -0.32 9.71 0.10
N GLU A 96 0.59 9.88 1.07
CA GLU A 96 1.36 11.12 1.25
C GLU A 96 2.21 11.42 -0.01
N GLU A 97 2.95 10.43 -0.52
CA GLU A 97 3.75 10.60 -1.74
C GLU A 97 2.90 10.94 -2.97
N SER A 98 1.72 10.35 -3.11
CA SER A 98 0.79 10.69 -4.18
C SER A 98 0.30 12.13 -4.06
N LEU A 99 0.06 12.61 -2.83
CA LEU A 99 -0.39 13.98 -2.58
C LEU A 99 0.72 15.01 -2.81
N ASP A 100 1.95 14.71 -2.38
CA ASP A 100 3.15 15.49 -2.66
C ASP A 100 3.37 15.59 -4.18
N TYR A 101 3.16 14.49 -4.90
CA TYR A 101 3.24 14.49 -6.35
C TYR A 101 2.16 15.34 -7.01
N LEU A 102 0.89 15.22 -6.59
CA LEU A 102 -0.20 16.04 -7.13
C LEU A 102 -0.10 17.53 -6.80
N SER A 103 0.57 17.88 -5.71
CA SER A 103 0.71 19.27 -5.25
C SER A 103 1.90 19.98 -5.87
N GLU A 104 3.09 19.36 -5.84
CA GLU A 104 4.34 20.08 -6.13
C GLU A 104 5.36 19.29 -6.98
N TYR A 105 5.55 17.98 -6.78
CA TYR A 105 6.74 17.32 -7.37
C TYR A 105 6.74 17.22 -8.89
N TRP A 106 5.58 17.16 -9.54
CA TRP A 106 5.50 17.16 -11.01
C TRP A 106 6.14 18.42 -11.64
N ARG A 107 6.22 19.53 -10.90
CA ARG A 107 6.85 20.77 -11.37
C ARG A 107 8.37 20.69 -11.47
N GLU A 108 8.97 19.68 -10.82
CA GLU A 108 10.41 19.42 -10.90
C GLU A 108 10.80 18.60 -12.14
N ASP A 109 9.81 18.11 -12.91
CA ASP A 109 10.06 17.35 -14.12
C ASP A 109 10.73 18.24 -15.19
N LEU A 110 11.80 17.73 -15.81
CA LEU A 110 12.69 18.50 -16.70
C LEU A 110 12.00 19.02 -17.98
N ASP A 111 10.82 18.47 -18.29
CA ASP A 111 10.08 18.76 -19.51
C ASP A 111 8.97 19.82 -19.29
N ILE A 112 8.85 20.39 -18.09
CA ILE A 112 7.87 21.45 -17.77
C ILE A 112 8.40 22.82 -18.18
N GLU A 113 7.64 23.54 -19.01
CA GLU A 113 7.99 24.91 -19.40
C GLU A 113 7.77 25.90 -18.23
N PRO A 114 8.59 26.96 -18.08
CA PRO A 114 8.43 27.93 -16.98
C PRO A 114 7.05 28.58 -16.89
N GLU A 115 6.36 28.79 -18.02
CA GLU A 115 5.00 29.33 -18.05
C GLU A 115 3.94 28.36 -17.49
N GLU A 116 4.27 27.08 -17.36
CA GLU A 116 3.36 26.03 -16.88
C GLU A 116 3.47 25.78 -15.38
N MET A 117 4.50 26.30 -14.73
CA MET A 117 4.73 26.13 -13.29
C MET A 117 3.59 26.68 -12.42
N ASP A 118 2.85 27.69 -12.92
CA ASP A 118 1.70 28.28 -12.22
C ASP A 118 0.39 27.51 -12.43
N LYS A 119 0.36 26.55 -13.37
CA LYS A 119 -0.81 25.70 -13.65
C LYS A 119 -0.90 24.55 -12.64
N ARG A 120 -2.01 23.82 -12.69
CA ARG A 120 -2.20 22.55 -11.99
C ARG A 120 -1.83 21.36 -12.88
N LEU A 121 -1.54 20.20 -12.28
CA LEU A 121 -1.16 19.01 -13.05
C LEU A 121 -2.27 18.61 -14.04
N GLU A 122 -3.54 18.68 -13.66
CA GLU A 122 -4.64 18.33 -14.57
C GLU A 122 -4.79 19.28 -15.77
N GLU A 123 -4.14 20.44 -15.75
CA GLU A 123 -4.11 21.39 -16.86
C GLU A 123 -2.89 21.20 -17.76
N VAL A 124 -1.80 20.67 -17.21
CA VAL A 124 -0.53 20.45 -17.91
C VAL A 124 -0.48 19.05 -18.52
N ASP A 125 -0.78 18.03 -17.71
CA ASP A 125 -0.84 16.63 -18.12
C ASP A 125 -2.11 15.96 -17.54
N PRO A 126 -3.24 16.08 -18.25
CA PRO A 126 -4.51 15.50 -17.81
C PRO A 126 -4.50 13.97 -17.73
N ASP A 127 -3.65 13.31 -18.51
CA ASP A 127 -3.56 11.84 -18.55
C ASP A 127 -2.78 11.35 -17.33
N LEU A 128 -1.62 11.96 -17.03
CA LEU A 128 -0.86 11.68 -15.83
C LEU A 128 -1.65 11.99 -14.55
N PHE A 129 -2.39 13.11 -14.53
CA PHE A 129 -3.29 13.41 -13.42
C PHE A 129 -4.32 12.28 -13.19
N GLN A 130 -4.94 11.77 -14.25
CA GLN A 130 -5.91 10.68 -14.13
C GLN A 130 -5.28 9.40 -13.58
N GLU A 131 -4.05 9.08 -14.00
CA GLU A 131 -3.31 7.93 -13.47
C GLU A 131 -3.03 8.06 -11.97
N GLU A 132 -2.50 9.22 -11.55
CA GLU A 132 -2.16 9.47 -10.15
C GLU A 132 -3.40 9.59 -9.27
N ASP A 133 -4.50 10.21 -9.74
CA ASP A 133 -5.79 10.23 -9.01
C ASP A 133 -6.39 8.83 -8.87
N ALA A 134 -6.34 8.01 -9.92
CA ALA A 134 -6.83 6.63 -9.87
C ALA A 134 -6.00 5.79 -8.89
N TRP A 135 -4.68 5.96 -8.89
CA TRP A 135 -3.78 5.30 -7.95
C TRP A 135 -4.05 5.71 -6.51
N ARG A 136 -4.21 7.02 -6.25
CA ARG A 136 -4.61 7.54 -4.94
C ARG A 136 -5.92 6.92 -4.46
N ARG A 137 -6.96 6.89 -5.29
CA ARG A 137 -8.25 6.26 -4.95
C ARG A 137 -8.10 4.77 -4.61
N TYR A 138 -7.31 4.03 -5.38
CA TYR A 138 -7.01 2.63 -5.07
C TYR A 138 -6.38 2.48 -3.68
N LEU A 139 -5.40 3.33 -3.34
CA LEU A 139 -4.77 3.32 -2.03
C LEU A 139 -5.74 3.70 -0.90
N GLU A 140 -6.63 4.66 -1.12
CA GLU A 140 -7.69 5.00 -0.16
C GLU A 140 -8.63 3.81 0.10
N GLU A 141 -8.96 3.03 -0.92
CA GLU A 141 -9.71 1.78 -0.75
C GLU A 141 -8.93 0.74 0.06
N GLN A 142 -7.63 0.58 -0.20
CA GLN A 142 -6.77 -0.32 0.57
C GLN A 142 -6.71 0.12 2.04
N TYR A 143 -6.54 1.42 2.29
CA TYR A 143 -6.57 1.99 3.63
C TYR A 143 -7.85 1.61 4.38
N LEU A 144 -9.02 1.74 3.74
CA LEU A 144 -10.30 1.34 4.32
C LEU A 144 -10.43 -0.18 4.54
N LYS A 145 -9.84 -1.01 3.68
CA LYS A 145 -9.77 -2.47 3.87
C LYS A 145 -8.90 -2.83 5.09
N LEU A 146 -7.72 -2.22 5.21
CA LEU A 146 -6.83 -2.39 6.36
C LEU A 146 -7.54 -1.97 7.65
N HIS A 147 -8.18 -0.81 7.68
CA HIS A 147 -8.96 -0.33 8.82
C HIS A 147 -10.08 -1.30 9.22
N ARG A 148 -10.80 -1.88 8.25
CA ARG A 148 -11.82 -2.90 8.51
C ARG A 148 -11.21 -4.14 9.18
N TRP A 149 -10.05 -4.59 8.72
CA TRP A 149 -9.34 -5.70 9.34
C TRP A 149 -8.99 -5.40 10.81
N PHE A 150 -8.40 -4.23 11.11
CA PHE A 150 -8.07 -3.86 12.49
C PHE A 150 -9.30 -3.89 13.41
N ARG A 151 -10.43 -3.32 12.93
CA ARG A 151 -11.69 -3.31 13.70
C ARG A 151 -12.24 -4.72 13.93
N GLN A 152 -12.24 -5.57 12.91
CA GLN A 152 -12.75 -6.95 13.00
C GLN A 152 -11.95 -7.79 14.01
N HIS A 153 -10.67 -7.52 14.15
CA HIS A 153 -9.76 -8.24 15.06
C HIS A 153 -9.62 -7.55 16.42
N GLY A 154 -10.39 -6.48 16.68
CA GLY A 154 -10.39 -5.77 17.96
C GLY A 154 -9.11 -4.99 18.26
N TYR A 155 -8.29 -4.72 17.25
CA TYR A 155 -7.04 -3.98 17.39
C TYR A 155 -7.26 -2.47 17.28
N ARG A 156 -6.48 -1.71 18.06
CA ARG A 156 -6.42 -0.26 17.91
C ARG A 156 -5.66 0.08 16.62
N ILE A 157 -6.22 1.00 15.85
CA ILE A 157 -5.55 1.55 14.67
C ILE A 157 -4.38 2.45 15.12
N PRO A 158 -3.14 2.19 14.67
CA PRO A 158 -2.00 3.06 14.91
C PRO A 158 -2.23 4.45 14.32
N ASN A 159 -1.71 5.51 14.97
CA ASN A 159 -1.86 6.92 14.56
C ASN A 159 -3.26 7.27 14.03
N PRO A 160 -4.28 7.38 14.91
CA PRO A 160 -5.65 7.66 14.47
C PRO A 160 -5.85 9.09 13.93
N GLY A 161 -4.94 10.03 14.21
CA GLY A 161 -5.01 11.42 13.73
C GLY A 161 -4.70 11.56 12.23
N TRP A 162 -3.86 10.67 11.72
CA TRP A 162 -3.38 10.69 10.32
C TRP A 162 -4.50 10.85 9.29
N ARG A 163 -5.64 10.17 9.47
CA ARG A 163 -6.75 10.24 8.51
C ARG A 163 -7.28 11.67 8.37
N SER A 164 -7.41 12.39 9.49
CA SER A 164 -7.97 13.74 9.48
C SER A 164 -6.99 14.71 8.83
N GLU A 165 -5.71 14.60 9.16
CA GLU A 165 -4.62 15.40 8.54
C GLU A 165 -4.62 15.21 7.01
N TYR A 166 -4.58 13.96 6.54
CA TYR A 166 -4.62 13.64 5.11
C TYR A 166 -5.88 14.20 4.40
N VAL A 167 -7.06 14.08 5.02
CA VAL A 167 -8.30 14.60 4.42
C VAL A 167 -8.28 16.13 4.31
N GLU A 168 -7.77 16.82 5.33
CA GLU A 168 -7.64 18.28 5.31
C GLU A 168 -6.71 18.74 4.17
N GLU A 169 -5.58 18.06 3.97
CA GLU A 169 -4.63 18.37 2.89
C GLU A 169 -5.24 18.13 1.50
N VAL A 170 -5.90 16.99 1.28
CA VAL A 170 -6.55 16.69 -0.01
C VAL A 170 -7.62 17.73 -0.36
N VAL A 171 -8.44 18.11 0.61
CA VAL A 171 -9.50 19.12 0.40
C VAL A 171 -8.90 20.50 0.19
N ALA A 172 -7.80 20.85 0.87
CA ALA A 172 -7.10 22.12 0.67
C ALA A 172 -6.54 22.25 -0.77
N LEU A 173 -6.14 21.15 -1.39
CA LEU A 173 -5.75 21.08 -2.80
C LEU A 173 -6.95 21.07 -3.77
N GLY A 174 -8.18 21.02 -3.26
CA GLY A 174 -9.42 21.03 -4.03
C GLY A 174 -9.81 19.67 -4.61
N TYR A 175 -9.24 18.57 -4.12
CA TYR A 175 -9.56 17.23 -4.58
C TYR A 175 -10.61 16.54 -3.69
N SER A 176 -11.27 15.52 -4.25
CA SER A 176 -12.20 14.65 -3.51
C SER A 176 -11.46 13.45 -2.89
N THR A 177 -12.00 12.88 -1.82
CA THR A 177 -11.40 11.70 -1.17
C THR A 177 -12.48 10.75 -0.65
N LEU A 178 -12.20 9.45 -0.66
CA LEU A 178 -13.02 8.42 -0.03
C LEU A 178 -12.84 8.38 1.51
N LEU A 179 -11.84 9.10 2.02
CA LEU A 179 -11.49 9.12 3.44
C LEU A 179 -12.17 10.27 4.21
N GLY A 180 -12.81 11.22 3.52
CA GLY A 180 -13.67 12.26 4.10
C GLY A 180 -15.13 12.05 3.71
N ASP A 181 -16.07 12.69 4.44
CA ASP A 181 -17.45 12.88 3.97
C ASP A 181 -17.52 14.11 3.05
#